data_AF-A0A9E5ALA0-F1
#
_entry.id   AF-A0A9E5ALA0-F1
#
_cell.length_a   1.000
_cell.length_b   1.000
_cell.length_c   1.000
_cell.angle_alpha   90.00
_cell.angle_beta   90.00
_cell.angle_gamma   90.00
#
_symmetry.space_group_name_H-M   'P 1'
#
loop_
_entity.id
_entity.type
_entity.pdbx_description
1 polymer ?
#
loop_
_entity_poly.entity_id
_entity_poly.type
_entity_poly.pdbx_seq_one_letter_code
_entity_poly.pdbx_strand_id
1 'polypeptide(L)'
;MTQACQPCKGSNACVDPVECKVTACPGNGFALDATATAADAGAADGKGDATATQTQDAATKAETLDALSDLPPTIVDTDSAVTDSPAPSDVAAQASDCANGQLDCIGAVPHHCQSGKWLAMNPCSADLQCQKGLCGCKDPCPALNLVQCVDGVPATKMCQLTSSGCLSWNLPVACKPTEVCQVGQCQPPSTCNPACPSGKLCQNSMCIDAPCVPACPAGQSCQAGVCVAKGGGSLSCGQIAACIGNCPVADAGCPATCKGQGSDSGLGLLTAYQGCLKAVCKPLADAGKINETMLCIYTNCFKEQQACTGAGTAGCKQLSDCMAGCGGSGTCTTSCNTMASQQGGMDYYGLLTCIDNICAGLQGSAQLSCAQQGCKGGWDKCYGSGPALYSTCLQIAQCQGKCSGDVTCAKACKAAGTAAAQAAVDAFVTCRDGKCGTYCTNPNSPNCMPCVEIYCSNELAACSI
;
A
#
# COMPACT_ATOMS: atom_id res chain seq x y z
N MET A 1 50.81 -29.11 -6.48
CA MET A 1 50.16 -28.59 -7.71
C MET A 1 50.26 -27.08 -7.65
N THR A 2 50.83 -26.44 -8.66
CA THR A 2 51.01 -24.98 -8.73
C THR A 2 49.89 -24.37 -9.57
N GLN A 3 49.06 -23.51 -8.99
CA GLN A 3 48.22 -22.59 -9.76
C GLN A 3 49.04 -21.36 -10.14
N ALA A 4 48.95 -20.95 -11.41
CA ALA A 4 49.58 -19.74 -11.91
C ALA A 4 48.58 -18.58 -11.90
N CYS A 5 49.03 -17.39 -11.49
CA CYS A 5 48.23 -16.17 -11.62
C CYS A 5 48.11 -15.78 -13.10
N GLN A 6 46.90 -15.44 -13.57
CA GLN A 6 46.72 -14.87 -14.91
C GLN A 6 47.15 -13.38 -14.93
N PRO A 7 47.81 -12.91 -16.00
CA PRO A 7 48.25 -11.52 -16.09
C PRO A 7 47.10 -10.57 -16.45
N CYS A 8 47.17 -9.34 -15.95
CA CYS A 8 46.29 -8.26 -16.38
C CYS A 8 46.58 -7.88 -17.85
N LYS A 9 45.54 -7.78 -18.68
CA LYS A 9 45.66 -7.24 -20.04
C LYS A 9 45.99 -5.74 -19.98
N GLY A 10 47.14 -5.33 -20.52
CA GLY A 10 47.31 -3.92 -20.94
C GLY A 10 48.72 -3.31 -20.94
N SER A 11 49.76 -3.91 -20.33
CA SER A 11 51.09 -3.27 -20.27
C SER A 11 52.25 -4.26 -20.13
N ASN A 12 53.38 -3.95 -20.78
CA ASN A 12 54.60 -4.76 -20.79
C ASN A 12 55.67 -4.16 -19.86
N ALA A 13 55.79 -4.67 -18.63
CA ALA A 13 57.05 -4.69 -17.87
C ALA A 13 56.88 -5.53 -16.58
N CYS A 14 57.73 -6.54 -16.40
CA CYS A 14 58.02 -7.13 -15.08
C CYS A 14 59.53 -7.04 -14.86
N VAL A 15 59.96 -6.54 -13.72
CA VAL A 15 61.37 -6.51 -13.29
C VAL A 15 61.43 -6.91 -11.82
N ASP A 16 62.19 -7.98 -11.55
CA ASP A 16 62.46 -8.65 -10.27
C ASP A 16 61.28 -9.29 -9.48
N PRO A 17 61.41 -10.50 -8.89
CA PRO A 17 60.29 -11.22 -8.27
C PRO A 17 60.51 -11.59 -6.78
N VAL A 18 60.59 -10.61 -5.87
CA VAL A 18 60.80 -10.89 -4.42
C VAL A 18 59.85 -10.18 -3.44
N GLU A 19 59.31 -8.98 -3.74
CA GLU A 19 58.38 -8.27 -2.83
C GLU A 19 57.02 -7.96 -3.47
N CYS A 20 55.95 -8.56 -2.96
CA CYS A 20 54.57 -8.13 -3.25
C CYS A 20 54.15 -6.95 -2.35
N LYS A 21 54.64 -5.73 -2.65
CA LYS A 21 54.12 -4.49 -2.06
C LYS A 21 52.93 -3.97 -2.87
N VAL A 22 51.75 -3.95 -2.26
CA VAL A 22 50.54 -3.38 -2.86
C VAL A 22 50.60 -1.85 -2.77
N THR A 23 51.00 -1.20 -3.86
CA THR A 23 50.92 0.26 -4.01
C THR A 23 49.55 0.64 -4.55
N ALA A 24 48.79 1.45 -3.83
CA ALA A 24 47.46 1.90 -4.26
C ALA A 24 47.54 2.95 -5.37
N CYS A 25 46.60 2.89 -6.34
CA CYS A 25 46.41 3.96 -7.32
C CYS A 25 45.76 5.20 -6.66
N PRO A 26 46.18 6.43 -6.99
CA PRO A 26 45.63 7.64 -6.39
C PRO A 26 44.21 7.93 -6.93
N GLY A 27 43.22 8.06 -6.03
CA GLY A 27 41.81 8.19 -6.42
C GLY A 27 40.87 8.62 -5.29
N ASN A 28 41.13 9.77 -4.67
CA ASN A 28 40.23 10.61 -3.87
C ASN A 28 39.07 9.96 -3.07
N GLY A 29 39.16 10.00 -1.73
CA GLY A 29 37.99 10.27 -0.89
C GLY A 29 37.84 9.42 0.37
N PHE A 30 37.84 10.11 1.52
CA PHE A 30 37.38 9.66 2.85
C PHE A 30 38.04 8.43 3.48
N ALA A 31 38.70 8.68 4.62
CA ALA A 31 39.18 7.65 5.53
C ALA A 31 38.19 7.45 6.70
N LEU A 32 38.09 6.22 7.17
CA LEU A 32 37.87 5.93 8.59
C LEU A 32 38.91 4.88 9.01
N ASP A 33 39.39 5.03 10.24
CA ASP A 33 40.49 4.26 10.85
C ASP A 33 39.93 3.17 11.80
N ALA A 34 40.81 2.51 12.56
CA ALA A 34 40.55 1.54 13.63
C ALA A 34 40.37 0.06 13.19
N THR A 35 41.52 -0.52 12.81
CA THR A 35 42.04 -1.81 13.32
C THR A 35 41.15 -2.67 14.24
N ALA A 36 41.03 -3.95 13.90
CA ALA A 36 40.87 -5.04 14.86
C ALA A 36 41.71 -6.27 14.43
N THR A 37 42.37 -6.93 15.38
CA THR A 37 43.27 -8.08 15.16
C THR A 37 42.52 -9.41 15.02
N ALA A 38 43.14 -10.37 14.34
CA ALA A 38 42.63 -11.73 14.23
C ALA A 38 42.70 -12.53 15.55
N ALA A 39 41.81 -13.51 15.70
CA ALA A 39 41.94 -14.61 16.64
C ALA A 39 41.26 -15.88 16.07
N ASP A 40 42.09 -16.92 15.89
CA ASP A 40 41.87 -18.37 15.85
C ASP A 40 40.57 -19.02 15.30
N ALA A 41 40.79 -20.09 14.53
CA ALA A 41 39.75 -21.02 14.09
C ALA A 41 39.55 -22.16 15.11
N GLY A 42 38.30 -22.39 15.52
CA GLY A 42 37.88 -23.58 16.26
C GLY A 42 37.06 -24.52 15.37
N ALA A 43 37.61 -25.68 15.02
CA ALA A 43 36.89 -26.70 14.26
C ALA A 43 35.94 -27.51 15.17
N ALA A 44 34.73 -27.80 14.70
CA ALA A 44 33.79 -28.69 15.36
C ALA A 44 33.02 -29.52 14.32
N ASP A 45 33.37 -30.80 14.18
CA ASP A 45 32.61 -31.74 13.36
C ASP A 45 31.26 -32.04 14.01
N GLY A 46 30.17 -31.75 13.30
CA GLY A 46 28.80 -31.88 13.79
C GLY A 46 27.84 -32.44 12.74
N LYS A 47 27.95 -33.75 12.44
CA LYS A 47 26.96 -34.43 11.59
C LYS A 47 25.61 -34.55 12.30
N GLY A 48 24.65 -33.74 11.89
CA GLY A 48 23.24 -33.92 12.18
C GLY A 48 22.43 -33.96 10.88
N ASP A 49 21.89 -35.12 10.52
CA ASP A 49 20.97 -35.23 9.38
C ASP A 49 19.64 -34.56 9.73
N ALA A 50 19.37 -33.41 9.10
CA ALA A 50 18.10 -32.72 9.15
C ALA A 50 17.52 -32.66 7.74
N THR A 51 16.55 -33.54 7.45
CA THR A 51 15.93 -33.63 6.13
C THR A 51 15.11 -32.37 5.84
N ALA A 52 15.72 -31.41 5.15
CA ALA A 52 15.06 -30.18 4.75
C ALA A 52 14.01 -30.46 3.67
N THR A 53 12.73 -30.56 4.07
CA THR A 53 11.60 -30.46 3.14
C THR A 53 11.53 -29.03 2.61
N GLN A 54 12.27 -28.78 1.52
CA GLN A 54 12.38 -27.46 0.90
C GLN A 54 11.06 -27.09 0.20
N THR A 55 10.40 -26.04 0.68
CA THR A 55 9.06 -25.63 0.22
C THR A 55 9.08 -25.18 -1.23
N GLN A 56 8.47 -25.95 -2.14
CA GLN A 56 8.38 -25.59 -3.57
C GLN A 56 7.21 -24.64 -3.90
N ASP A 57 6.28 -24.40 -2.97
CA ASP A 57 5.00 -23.71 -3.19
C ASP A 57 5.09 -22.19 -3.50
N ALA A 58 6.30 -21.61 -3.51
CA ALA A 58 6.48 -20.19 -3.79
C ALA A 58 6.32 -19.85 -5.30
N ALA A 59 6.69 -20.77 -6.20
CA ALA A 59 6.65 -20.51 -7.65
C ALA A 59 5.23 -20.60 -8.23
N THR A 60 4.46 -21.61 -7.81
CA THR A 60 3.18 -22.01 -8.40
C THR A 60 2.03 -21.01 -8.19
N LYS A 61 2.28 -19.91 -7.46
CA LYS A 61 1.26 -18.95 -7.01
C LYS A 61 1.27 -17.62 -7.77
N ALA A 62 2.31 -17.35 -8.57
CA ALA A 62 2.38 -16.18 -9.44
C ALA A 62 1.68 -16.42 -10.80
N GLU A 63 1.84 -17.62 -11.37
CA GLU A 63 1.35 -17.98 -12.71
C GLU A 63 -0.17 -17.83 -12.88
N THR A 64 -0.95 -17.98 -11.80
CA THR A 64 -2.41 -17.83 -11.82
C THR A 64 -2.88 -16.40 -12.18
N LEU A 65 -1.99 -15.40 -12.10
CA LEU A 65 -2.32 -14.01 -12.47
C LEU A 65 -1.97 -13.65 -13.92
N ASP A 66 -1.01 -14.36 -14.53
CA ASP A 66 -0.40 -13.97 -15.81
C ASP A 66 -1.08 -14.62 -17.03
N ALA A 67 -1.81 -15.73 -16.84
CA ALA A 67 -2.59 -16.46 -17.86
C ALA A 67 -3.85 -15.69 -18.37
N LEU A 68 -3.80 -14.35 -18.44
CA LEU A 68 -4.97 -13.48 -18.55
C LEU A 68 -4.79 -12.27 -19.50
N SER A 69 -3.77 -12.22 -20.37
CA SER A 69 -3.59 -11.10 -21.31
C SER A 69 -2.71 -11.41 -22.52
N ASP A 70 -3.28 -11.32 -23.74
CA ASP A 70 -2.50 -10.91 -24.94
C ASP A 70 -3.36 -10.49 -26.17
N LEU A 71 -2.72 -9.79 -27.11
CA LEU A 71 -3.05 -9.42 -28.51
C LEU A 71 -4.03 -8.24 -28.89
N PRO A 72 -3.83 -7.55 -30.06
CA PRO A 72 -4.44 -6.23 -30.38
C PRO A 72 -5.10 -6.02 -31.80
N PRO A 73 -5.90 -4.95 -32.00
CA PRO A 73 -6.30 -4.45 -33.35
C PRO A 73 -6.25 -2.89 -33.55
N THR A 74 -6.77 -2.37 -34.69
CA THR A 74 -6.62 -0.96 -35.15
C THR A 74 -7.86 -0.29 -35.80
N ILE A 75 -8.31 0.89 -35.30
CA ILE A 75 -8.94 2.04 -36.04
C ILE A 75 -10.40 1.75 -36.57
N VAL A 76 -11.37 2.65 -36.94
CA VAL A 76 -11.49 4.04 -37.49
C VAL A 76 -12.78 4.80 -37.02
N ASP A 77 -12.84 6.12 -37.31
CA ASP A 77 -13.95 7.07 -37.66
C ASP A 77 -15.45 6.65 -37.65
N THR A 78 -16.47 7.48 -37.30
CA THR A 78 -16.64 8.84 -36.65
C THR A 78 -17.97 8.83 -35.80
N ASP A 79 -18.79 9.84 -35.43
CA ASP A 79 -19.00 11.29 -35.74
C ASP A 79 -19.81 12.09 -34.65
N SER A 80 -20.49 13.20 -35.01
CA SER A 80 -20.78 14.39 -34.15
C SER A 80 -22.27 14.75 -33.89
N ALA A 81 -22.57 15.41 -32.73
CA ALA A 81 -23.61 16.48 -32.52
C ALA A 81 -23.66 17.00 -31.04
N VAL A 82 -24.14 18.24 -30.77
CA VAL A 82 -23.97 19.00 -29.48
C VAL A 82 -25.17 19.95 -29.12
N THR A 83 -25.16 20.60 -27.93
CA THR A 83 -25.91 21.82 -27.41
C THR A 83 -27.15 21.59 -26.48
N ASP A 84 -27.53 22.44 -25.49
CA ASP A 84 -26.86 23.44 -24.59
C ASP A 84 -27.74 23.85 -23.37
N SER A 85 -27.31 24.73 -22.43
CA SER A 85 -28.16 25.27 -21.31
C SER A 85 -27.73 26.62 -20.66
N PRO A 86 -28.64 27.41 -20.00
CA PRO A 86 -28.37 28.75 -19.42
C PRO A 86 -28.38 28.88 -17.85
N ALA A 87 -28.25 30.11 -17.30
CA ALA A 87 -27.80 30.43 -15.92
C ALA A 87 -28.75 31.37 -15.06
N PRO A 88 -28.48 31.59 -13.73
CA PRO A 88 -29.38 32.29 -12.76
C PRO A 88 -28.92 33.71 -12.29
N SER A 89 -29.53 34.30 -11.23
CA SER A 89 -29.38 35.72 -10.79
C SER A 89 -29.40 35.96 -9.25
N ASP A 90 -29.22 37.24 -8.83
CA ASP A 90 -28.74 37.72 -7.51
C ASP A 90 -29.73 37.86 -6.32
N VAL A 91 -29.19 38.13 -5.11
CA VAL A 91 -29.89 38.46 -3.85
C VAL A 91 -29.13 39.53 -3.04
N ALA A 92 -29.83 40.36 -2.25
CA ALA A 92 -29.27 41.44 -1.40
C ALA A 92 -29.51 41.22 0.13
N ALA A 93 -28.83 42.02 0.97
CA ALA A 93 -28.52 41.66 2.36
C ALA A 93 -29.44 42.24 3.48
N GLN A 94 -29.34 41.66 4.67
CA GLN A 94 -29.68 42.26 5.96
C GLN A 94 -28.42 42.35 6.84
N ALA A 95 -28.36 43.31 7.76
CA ALA A 95 -27.26 43.47 8.71
C ALA A 95 -27.66 42.91 10.10
N SER A 96 -26.75 42.15 10.72
CA SER A 96 -26.89 41.59 12.06
C SER A 96 -25.61 41.80 12.88
N ASP A 97 -25.76 41.86 14.21
CA ASP A 97 -24.64 42.02 15.14
C ASP A 97 -23.61 40.89 15.00
N CYS A 98 -22.33 41.21 15.20
CA CYS A 98 -21.21 40.29 15.05
C CYS A 98 -20.42 40.11 16.34
N ALA A 99 -19.76 38.96 16.51
CA ALA A 99 -18.90 38.72 17.66
C ALA A 99 -17.50 39.33 17.44
N ASN A 100 -16.92 39.99 18.45
CA ASN A 100 -15.56 40.55 18.35
C ASN A 100 -14.54 39.47 17.93
N GLY A 101 -13.75 39.74 16.90
CA GLY A 101 -12.79 38.79 16.33
C GLY A 101 -13.36 37.87 15.25
N GLN A 102 -14.67 37.92 14.97
CA GLN A 102 -15.28 37.21 13.85
C GLN A 102 -14.80 37.80 12.51
N LEU A 103 -14.63 36.93 11.53
CA LEU A 103 -14.24 37.25 10.15
C LEU A 103 -15.34 36.75 9.21
N ASP A 104 -15.80 37.59 8.28
CA ASP A 104 -16.83 37.21 7.29
C ASP A 104 -16.68 37.99 5.96
N CYS A 105 -17.41 37.56 4.92
CA CYS A 105 -17.34 38.10 3.57
C CYS A 105 -18.64 38.80 3.17
N ILE A 106 -18.58 40.12 2.99
CA ILE A 106 -19.70 40.90 2.46
C ILE A 106 -19.38 41.21 1.00
N GLY A 107 -19.86 40.35 0.11
CA GLY A 107 -19.44 40.33 -1.30
C GLY A 107 -17.95 39.97 -1.45
N ALA A 108 -17.24 40.68 -2.32
CA ALA A 108 -15.81 40.46 -2.57
C ALA A 108 -14.87 41.06 -1.49
N VAL A 109 -15.43 41.61 -0.39
CA VAL A 109 -14.67 42.35 0.62
C VAL A 109 -14.67 41.60 1.96
N PRO A 110 -13.49 41.18 2.47
CA PRO A 110 -13.39 40.64 3.83
C PRO A 110 -13.68 41.71 4.87
N HIS A 111 -14.39 41.32 5.93
CA HIS A 111 -14.73 42.17 7.05
C HIS A 111 -14.30 41.50 8.36
N HIS A 112 -13.79 42.32 9.29
CA HIS A 112 -13.43 41.91 10.64
C HIS A 112 -14.34 42.61 11.66
N CYS A 113 -14.90 41.87 12.60
CA CYS A 113 -15.78 42.43 13.61
C CYS A 113 -15.00 43.01 14.80
N GLN A 114 -15.16 44.30 15.05
CA GLN A 114 -14.54 45.00 16.18
C GLN A 114 -15.56 45.88 16.90
N SER A 115 -15.70 45.68 18.21
CA SER A 115 -16.71 46.32 19.08
C SER A 115 -18.15 46.16 18.55
N GLY A 116 -18.50 44.93 18.13
CA GLY A 116 -19.82 44.58 17.59
C GLY A 116 -20.12 45.14 16.19
N LYS A 117 -19.12 45.71 15.50
CA LYS A 117 -19.30 46.30 14.16
C LYS A 117 -18.35 45.68 13.16
N TRP A 118 -18.88 45.37 11.97
CA TRP A 118 -18.08 44.98 10.82
C TRP A 118 -17.24 46.15 10.31
N LEU A 119 -15.92 45.97 10.29
CA LEU A 119 -14.97 46.86 9.63
C LEU A 119 -14.52 46.22 8.33
N ALA A 120 -14.72 46.91 7.21
CA ALA A 120 -14.21 46.47 5.90
C ALA A 120 -12.67 46.48 5.90
N MET A 121 -12.09 45.39 5.43
CA MET A 121 -10.66 45.29 5.11
C MET A 121 -10.44 45.67 3.64
N ASN A 122 -9.19 45.64 3.16
CA ASN A 122 -8.91 45.84 1.74
C ASN A 122 -9.65 44.78 0.89
N PRO A 123 -10.22 45.16 -0.28
CA PRO A 123 -10.83 44.21 -1.20
C PRO A 123 -9.79 43.21 -1.73
N CYS A 124 -10.23 42.01 -2.04
CA CYS A 124 -9.36 41.00 -2.65
C CYS A 124 -8.94 41.42 -4.07
N SER A 125 -7.73 41.01 -4.51
CA SER A 125 -7.29 41.15 -5.90
C SER A 125 -8.10 40.24 -6.83
N ALA A 126 -8.02 40.46 -8.15
CA ALA A 126 -8.88 39.77 -9.12
C ALA A 126 -8.80 38.22 -9.10
N ASP A 127 -7.66 37.66 -8.68
CA ASP A 127 -7.44 36.20 -8.56
C ASP A 127 -7.92 35.62 -7.22
N LEU A 128 -8.24 36.50 -6.25
CA LEU A 128 -8.61 36.15 -4.88
C LEU A 128 -10.10 36.39 -4.66
N GLN A 129 -10.78 35.40 -4.08
CA GLN A 129 -12.15 35.56 -3.59
C GLN A 129 -12.17 35.56 -2.06
N CYS A 130 -13.06 36.35 -1.47
CA CYS A 130 -13.24 36.31 -0.03
C CYS A 130 -13.84 34.96 0.38
N GLN A 131 -13.18 34.25 1.29
CA GLN A 131 -13.68 33.04 1.95
C GLN A 131 -13.49 33.18 3.46
N LYS A 132 -14.58 33.08 4.25
CA LYS A 132 -14.55 33.13 5.72
C LYS A 132 -13.82 34.37 6.28
N GLY A 133 -14.03 35.52 5.62
CA GLY A 133 -13.44 36.82 5.94
C GLY A 133 -11.94 36.96 5.68
N LEU A 134 -11.35 36.10 4.87
CA LEU A 134 -9.98 36.25 4.34
C LEU A 134 -9.98 36.15 2.82
N CYS A 135 -9.03 36.79 2.15
CA CYS A 135 -8.83 36.60 0.71
C CYS A 135 -8.11 35.28 0.45
N GLY A 136 -8.83 34.30 -0.10
CA GLY A 136 -8.30 33.02 -0.55
C GLY A 136 -8.29 32.91 -2.08
N CYS A 137 -7.58 31.94 -2.62
CA CYS A 137 -7.56 31.71 -4.07
C CYS A 137 -8.96 31.44 -4.61
N LYS A 138 -9.28 31.98 -5.79
CA LYS A 138 -10.49 31.60 -6.50
C LYS A 138 -10.34 30.20 -7.09
N ASP A 139 -11.23 29.30 -6.67
CA ASP A 139 -11.43 27.93 -7.15
C ASP A 139 -10.13 27.16 -7.44
N PRO A 140 -9.24 27.03 -6.44
CA PRO A 140 -7.86 26.62 -6.65
C PRO A 140 -7.74 25.20 -7.17
N CYS A 141 -7.01 25.05 -8.27
CA CYS A 141 -6.70 23.76 -8.85
C CYS A 141 -5.69 23.00 -7.97
N PRO A 142 -5.85 21.67 -7.78
CA PRO A 142 -5.26 20.97 -6.64
C PRO A 142 -3.76 20.69 -6.74
N ALA A 143 -3.14 20.84 -7.92
CA ALA A 143 -1.70 20.69 -8.12
C ALA A 143 -1.22 21.49 -9.33
N LEU A 144 -0.10 22.19 -9.19
CA LEU A 144 0.56 22.93 -10.28
C LEU A 144 0.85 22.01 -11.48
N ASN A 145 0.63 22.49 -12.69
CA ASN A 145 0.76 21.77 -13.96
C ASN A 145 -0.20 20.56 -14.13
N LEU A 146 -1.16 20.34 -13.23
CA LEU A 146 -2.26 19.41 -13.51
C LEU A 146 -3.03 19.90 -14.74
N VAL A 147 -3.25 19.01 -15.72
CA VAL A 147 -4.11 19.28 -16.88
C VAL A 147 -5.41 18.49 -16.73
N GLN A 148 -6.53 19.13 -17.03
CA GLN A 148 -7.86 18.53 -17.03
C GLN A 148 -8.59 18.86 -18.33
N CYS A 149 -9.60 18.06 -18.65
CA CYS A 149 -10.58 18.41 -19.66
C CYS A 149 -11.55 19.48 -19.16
N VAL A 150 -12.21 20.17 -20.08
CA VAL A 150 -13.37 21.01 -19.80
C VAL A 150 -14.62 20.18 -20.06
N ASP A 151 -15.53 20.14 -19.09
CA ASP A 151 -16.79 19.39 -19.23
C ASP A 151 -17.64 19.99 -20.37
N GLY A 152 -18.14 19.13 -21.27
CA GLY A 152 -18.95 19.52 -22.42
C GLY A 152 -18.20 20.16 -23.60
N VAL A 153 -16.89 20.42 -23.49
CA VAL A 153 -16.11 21.12 -24.54
C VAL A 153 -14.84 20.32 -24.89
N PRO A 154 -14.49 20.11 -26.18
CA PRO A 154 -13.22 19.51 -26.57
C PRO A 154 -12.06 20.51 -26.34
N ALA A 155 -11.67 20.67 -25.08
CA ALA A 155 -10.61 21.58 -24.65
C ALA A 155 -9.89 21.05 -23.40
N THR A 156 -8.62 21.44 -23.26
CA THR A 156 -7.82 21.23 -22.04
C THR A 156 -7.67 22.54 -21.25
N LYS A 157 -7.62 22.44 -19.92
CA LYS A 157 -7.24 23.51 -19.00
C LYS A 157 -6.08 23.03 -18.13
N MET A 158 -5.11 23.89 -17.87
CA MET A 158 -3.93 23.59 -17.05
C MET A 158 -3.90 24.47 -15.80
N CYS A 159 -3.54 23.86 -14.68
CA CYS A 159 -3.34 24.55 -13.41
C CYS A 159 -2.01 25.31 -13.42
N GLN A 160 -2.06 26.65 -13.29
CA GLN A 160 -0.89 27.53 -13.31
C GLN A 160 -0.83 28.41 -12.07
N LEU A 161 0.38 28.82 -11.68
CA LEU A 161 0.59 29.80 -10.62
C LEU A 161 0.37 31.22 -11.18
N THR A 162 -0.60 31.93 -10.62
CA THR A 162 -0.89 33.34 -10.91
C THR A 162 0.14 34.27 -10.26
N SER A 163 0.18 35.54 -10.69
CA SER A 163 1.07 36.57 -10.12
C SER A 163 0.76 36.92 -8.65
N SER A 164 -0.44 36.61 -8.17
CA SER A 164 -0.82 36.69 -6.76
C SER A 164 -0.41 35.47 -5.91
N GLY A 165 0.24 34.47 -6.51
CA GLY A 165 0.69 33.25 -5.84
C GLY A 165 -0.38 32.16 -5.71
N CYS A 166 -1.55 32.34 -6.33
CA CYS A 166 -2.62 31.36 -6.33
C CYS A 166 -2.53 30.38 -7.50
N LEU A 167 -2.84 29.10 -7.23
CA LEU A 167 -3.08 28.13 -8.29
C LEU A 167 -4.46 28.38 -8.91
N SER A 168 -4.52 28.66 -10.21
CA SER A 168 -5.75 28.82 -10.98
C SER A 168 -5.71 27.98 -12.26
N TRP A 169 -6.88 27.57 -12.74
CA TRP A 169 -7.01 27.12 -14.12
C TRP A 169 -6.70 28.28 -15.07
N ASN A 170 -5.95 28.00 -16.13
CA ASN A 170 -5.74 28.93 -17.23
C ASN A 170 -6.96 28.97 -18.19
N LEU A 171 -6.90 29.86 -19.19
CA LEU A 171 -7.89 29.88 -20.25
C LEU A 171 -7.84 28.55 -21.04
N PRO A 172 -8.98 27.86 -21.25
CA PRO A 172 -8.98 26.59 -21.97
C PRO A 172 -8.40 26.68 -23.38
N VAL A 173 -7.55 25.71 -23.72
CA VAL A 173 -7.02 25.51 -25.06
C VAL A 173 -7.89 24.47 -25.77
N ALA A 174 -8.56 24.89 -26.84
CA ALA A 174 -9.36 23.99 -27.67
C ALA A 174 -8.48 22.90 -28.32
N CYS A 175 -9.01 21.68 -28.34
CA CYS A 175 -8.46 20.59 -29.13
C CYS A 175 -8.67 20.87 -30.63
N LYS A 176 -7.96 20.15 -31.51
CA LYS A 176 -8.23 20.25 -32.97
C LYS A 176 -9.66 19.75 -33.26
N PRO A 177 -10.28 20.13 -34.39
CA PRO A 177 -11.63 19.65 -34.75
C PRO A 177 -11.80 18.13 -34.83
N THR A 178 -10.70 17.38 -34.94
CA THR A 178 -10.64 15.91 -34.97
C THR A 178 -10.06 15.34 -33.67
N GLU A 179 -10.13 16.06 -32.54
CA GLU A 179 -9.59 15.66 -31.24
C GLU A 179 -10.59 15.97 -30.13
N VAL A 180 -10.78 15.02 -29.23
CA VAL A 180 -11.53 15.17 -27.97
C VAL A 180 -10.54 15.26 -26.81
N CYS A 181 -10.94 15.88 -25.70
CA CYS A 181 -10.12 15.77 -24.50
C CYS A 181 -10.40 14.45 -23.77
N GLN A 182 -9.35 13.66 -23.52
CA GLN A 182 -9.37 12.48 -22.65
C GLN A 182 -8.19 12.55 -21.68
N VAL A 183 -8.44 12.31 -20.40
CA VAL A 183 -7.41 12.29 -19.32
C VAL A 183 -6.48 13.52 -19.34
N GLY A 184 -7.03 14.71 -19.62
CA GLY A 184 -6.27 15.96 -19.68
C GLY A 184 -5.42 16.16 -20.94
N GLN A 185 -5.60 15.35 -21.99
CA GLN A 185 -4.93 15.53 -23.27
C GLN A 185 -5.94 15.59 -24.42
N CYS A 186 -5.69 16.46 -25.40
CA CYS A 186 -6.37 16.42 -26.69
C CYS A 186 -5.83 15.23 -27.50
N GLN A 187 -6.68 14.25 -27.76
CA GLN A 187 -6.37 13.04 -28.52
C GLN A 187 -7.46 12.81 -29.57
N PRO A 188 -7.18 12.14 -30.70
CA PRO A 188 -8.23 11.75 -31.64
C PRO A 188 -9.37 11.00 -30.94
N PRO A 189 -10.65 11.18 -31.34
CA PRO A 189 -11.78 10.49 -30.71
C PRO A 189 -11.54 8.98 -30.73
N SER A 190 -11.23 8.44 -29.56
CA SER A 190 -10.67 7.11 -29.47
C SER A 190 -11.77 6.07 -29.71
N THR A 191 -11.63 5.37 -30.83
CA THR A 191 -11.88 3.93 -30.85
C THR A 191 -11.35 3.36 -29.53
N CYS A 192 -12.20 2.66 -28.77
CA CYS A 192 -11.89 2.10 -27.45
C CYS A 192 -10.43 1.62 -27.37
N ASN A 193 -9.69 1.89 -26.29
CA ASN A 193 -8.28 1.51 -26.19
C ASN A 193 -8.07 0.53 -25.02
N PRO A 194 -7.67 -0.74 -25.25
CA PRO A 194 -7.38 -1.37 -26.54
C PRO A 194 -8.60 -1.52 -27.44
N ALA A 195 -8.36 -1.51 -28.77
CA ALA A 195 -9.43 -1.58 -29.77
C ALA A 195 -10.24 -2.87 -29.63
N CYS A 196 -11.56 -2.72 -29.80
CA CYS A 196 -12.50 -3.80 -29.55
C CYS A 196 -12.19 -5.02 -30.41
N PRO A 197 -12.11 -6.24 -29.83
CA PRO A 197 -11.78 -7.44 -30.59
C PRO A 197 -12.87 -7.75 -31.62
N SER A 198 -12.48 -8.40 -32.71
CA SER A 198 -13.30 -8.66 -33.89
C SER A 198 -14.72 -9.16 -33.55
N GLY A 199 -15.72 -8.36 -33.93
CA GLY A 199 -17.13 -8.61 -33.61
C GLY A 199 -17.71 -7.77 -32.48
N LYS A 200 -16.94 -6.85 -31.88
CA LYS A 200 -17.43 -5.84 -30.93
C LYS A 200 -17.38 -4.42 -31.52
N LEU A 201 -18.41 -3.62 -31.24
CA LEU A 201 -18.47 -2.18 -31.49
C LEU A 201 -18.05 -1.41 -30.23
N CYS A 202 -17.39 -0.26 -30.41
CA CYS A 202 -17.15 0.67 -29.32
C CYS A 202 -18.37 1.60 -29.16
N GLN A 203 -19.04 1.55 -28.01
CA GLN A 203 -20.11 2.50 -27.65
C GLN A 203 -19.89 2.97 -26.21
N ASN A 204 -19.92 4.30 -25.99
CA ASN A 204 -19.68 4.93 -24.68
C ASN A 204 -18.37 4.44 -24.01
N SER A 205 -17.29 4.35 -24.79
CA SER A 205 -15.97 3.82 -24.38
C SER A 205 -15.97 2.37 -23.86
N MET A 206 -17.02 1.59 -24.15
CA MET A 206 -17.10 0.16 -23.84
C MET A 206 -17.28 -0.68 -25.11
N CYS A 207 -16.65 -1.85 -25.14
CA CYS A 207 -16.76 -2.79 -26.27
C CYS A 207 -18.00 -3.70 -26.14
N ILE A 208 -19.13 -3.20 -26.64
CA ILE A 208 -20.37 -3.98 -26.79
C ILE A 208 -20.26 -4.95 -27.98
N ASP A 209 -21.03 -6.04 -27.99
CA ASP A 209 -21.06 -6.93 -29.16
C ASP A 209 -21.78 -6.25 -30.33
N ALA A 210 -21.24 -6.42 -31.54
CA ALA A 210 -21.87 -5.91 -32.75
C ALA A 210 -23.24 -6.60 -32.94
N PRO A 211 -24.29 -5.87 -33.37
CA PRO A 211 -25.59 -6.48 -33.59
C PRO A 211 -25.49 -7.48 -34.76
N CYS A 212 -25.70 -8.76 -34.46
CA CYS A 212 -25.90 -9.76 -35.51
C CYS A 212 -27.10 -9.37 -36.39
N VAL A 213 -26.97 -9.63 -37.70
CA VAL A 213 -28.02 -9.39 -38.69
C VAL A 213 -28.28 -10.72 -39.42
N PRO A 214 -29.44 -11.38 -39.25
CA PRO A 214 -30.56 -10.99 -38.38
C PRO A 214 -30.21 -11.02 -36.88
N ALA A 215 -30.98 -10.27 -36.09
CA ALA A 215 -30.82 -10.22 -34.64
C ALA A 215 -31.00 -11.62 -34.01
N CYS A 216 -30.15 -11.96 -33.05
CA CYS A 216 -30.14 -13.29 -32.46
C CYS A 216 -31.47 -13.60 -31.74
N PRO A 217 -32.00 -14.83 -31.86
CA PRO A 217 -33.21 -15.25 -31.15
C PRO A 217 -32.98 -15.25 -29.63
N ALA A 218 -34.09 -15.23 -28.86
CA ALA A 218 -34.03 -15.24 -27.41
C ALA A 218 -33.20 -16.44 -26.88
N GLY A 219 -32.25 -16.17 -26.00
CA GLY A 219 -31.26 -17.16 -25.54
C GLY A 219 -29.99 -17.27 -26.40
N GLN A 220 -29.80 -16.39 -27.39
CA GLN A 220 -28.56 -16.27 -28.17
C GLN A 220 -27.93 -14.88 -28.06
N SER A 221 -26.60 -14.82 -28.17
CA SER A 221 -25.81 -13.57 -28.23
C SER A 221 -24.92 -13.57 -29.47
N CYS A 222 -24.65 -12.40 -30.01
CA CYS A 222 -23.71 -12.29 -31.12
C CYS A 222 -22.27 -12.41 -30.61
N GLN A 223 -21.49 -13.34 -31.16
CA GLN A 223 -20.03 -13.37 -31.04
C GLN A 223 -19.45 -13.49 -32.45
N ALA A 224 -18.54 -12.58 -32.82
CA ALA A 224 -17.90 -12.54 -34.15
C ALA A 224 -18.89 -12.61 -35.34
N GLY A 225 -20.09 -12.04 -35.21
CA GLY A 225 -21.12 -12.06 -36.25
C GLY A 225 -21.95 -13.36 -36.33
N VAL A 226 -21.71 -14.33 -35.43
CA VAL A 226 -22.49 -15.56 -35.30
C VAL A 226 -23.33 -15.50 -34.02
N CYS A 227 -24.60 -15.89 -34.11
CA CYS A 227 -25.44 -16.07 -32.94
C CYS A 227 -25.08 -17.39 -32.24
N VAL A 228 -24.26 -17.29 -31.20
CA VAL A 228 -23.99 -18.39 -30.27
C VAL A 228 -25.10 -18.49 -29.23
N ALA A 229 -25.29 -19.65 -28.60
CA ALA A 229 -26.08 -19.72 -27.37
C ALA A 229 -25.51 -18.69 -26.37
N LYS A 230 -26.36 -17.76 -25.90
CA LYS A 230 -25.96 -16.76 -24.93
C LYS A 230 -25.52 -17.54 -23.70
N GLY A 231 -24.26 -17.38 -23.31
CA GLY A 231 -23.60 -18.24 -22.32
C GLY A 231 -24.55 -18.50 -21.15
N GLY A 232 -25.11 -19.71 -21.10
CA GLY A 232 -26.22 -20.08 -20.21
C GLY A 232 -25.79 -20.22 -18.74
N GLY A 233 -24.69 -19.55 -18.40
CA GLY A 233 -24.00 -19.61 -17.15
C GLY A 233 -24.85 -19.09 -16.01
N SER A 234 -25.22 -19.97 -15.11
CA SER A 234 -25.83 -19.61 -13.82
C SER A 234 -24.80 -19.15 -12.79
N LEU A 235 -23.50 -19.20 -13.11
CA LEU A 235 -22.45 -18.82 -12.16
C LEU A 235 -22.42 -17.30 -11.95
N SER A 236 -22.60 -16.90 -10.69
CA SER A 236 -22.25 -15.57 -10.18
C SER A 236 -20.74 -15.34 -10.19
N CYS A 237 -20.29 -14.09 -10.03
CA CYS A 237 -18.86 -13.75 -10.09
C CYS A 237 -18.01 -14.58 -9.11
N GLY A 238 -18.44 -14.71 -7.85
CA GLY A 238 -17.77 -15.56 -6.85
C GLY A 238 -17.70 -17.04 -7.25
N GLN A 239 -18.70 -17.57 -7.96
CA GLN A 239 -18.67 -18.95 -8.48
C GLN A 239 -17.73 -19.09 -9.69
N ILE A 240 -17.66 -18.08 -10.58
CA ILE A 240 -16.67 -18.07 -11.68
C ILE A 240 -15.26 -17.98 -11.10
N ALA A 241 -15.04 -17.12 -10.11
CA ALA A 241 -13.75 -16.98 -9.41
C ALA A 241 -13.34 -18.26 -8.68
N ALA A 242 -14.28 -18.93 -7.99
CA ALA A 242 -14.03 -20.23 -7.36
C ALA A 242 -13.73 -21.33 -8.39
N CYS A 243 -14.41 -21.33 -9.54
CA CYS A 243 -14.13 -22.25 -10.65
C CYS A 243 -12.69 -22.03 -11.17
N ILE A 244 -12.30 -20.79 -11.45
CA ILE A 244 -10.94 -20.43 -11.88
C ILE A 244 -9.89 -20.82 -10.82
N GLY A 245 -10.16 -20.57 -9.54
CA GLY A 245 -9.28 -20.94 -8.43
C GLY A 245 -9.15 -22.44 -8.18
N ASN A 246 -10.01 -23.26 -8.81
CA ASN A 246 -9.93 -24.72 -8.80
C ASN A 246 -9.27 -25.30 -10.07
N CYS A 247 -8.91 -24.47 -11.05
CA CYS A 247 -8.28 -24.93 -12.28
C CYS A 247 -6.85 -25.47 -12.02
N PRO A 248 -6.46 -26.62 -12.61
CA PRO A 248 -5.07 -27.03 -12.66
C PRO A 248 -4.22 -25.97 -13.37
N VAL A 249 -3.06 -25.61 -12.82
CA VAL A 249 -2.19 -24.56 -13.40
C VAL A 249 -1.73 -24.90 -14.83
N ALA A 250 -1.64 -26.19 -15.17
CA ALA A 250 -1.32 -26.68 -16.51
C ALA A 250 -2.50 -26.63 -17.51
N ASP A 251 -3.73 -26.33 -17.07
CA ASP A 251 -4.92 -26.27 -17.94
C ASP A 251 -5.33 -24.82 -18.24
N ALA A 252 -4.74 -24.26 -19.30
CA ALA A 252 -5.11 -22.94 -19.83
C ALA A 252 -6.54 -22.87 -20.40
N GLY A 253 -7.20 -24.02 -20.66
CA GLY A 253 -8.59 -24.07 -21.12
C GLY A 253 -9.61 -23.96 -19.99
N CYS A 254 -9.28 -24.43 -18.79
CA CYS A 254 -10.19 -24.40 -17.63
C CYS A 254 -10.65 -22.97 -17.27
N PRO A 255 -9.80 -21.93 -17.17
CA PRO A 255 -10.25 -20.57 -16.89
C PRO A 255 -11.20 -19.99 -17.95
N ALA A 256 -11.00 -20.35 -19.23
CA ALA A 256 -11.91 -19.99 -20.31
C ALA A 256 -13.25 -20.72 -20.20
N THR A 257 -13.23 -22.00 -19.83
CA THR A 257 -14.44 -22.81 -19.58
C THR A 257 -15.25 -22.26 -18.39
N CYS A 258 -14.60 -21.92 -17.28
CA CYS A 258 -15.21 -21.28 -16.13
C CYS A 258 -15.88 -19.93 -16.50
N LYS A 259 -15.22 -19.12 -17.34
CA LYS A 259 -15.80 -17.88 -17.87
C LYS A 259 -16.97 -18.15 -18.82
N GLY A 260 -16.92 -19.19 -19.65
CA GLY A 260 -18.04 -19.63 -20.50
C GLY A 260 -19.27 -20.13 -19.72
N GLN A 261 -19.08 -20.56 -18.47
CA GLN A 261 -20.15 -20.89 -17.52
C GLN A 261 -20.59 -19.68 -16.67
N GLY A 262 -20.05 -18.48 -16.92
CA GLY A 262 -20.43 -17.26 -16.23
C GLY A 262 -21.72 -16.62 -16.75
N SER A 263 -22.50 -16.06 -15.84
CA SER A 263 -23.58 -15.12 -16.19
C SER A 263 -23.00 -13.80 -16.71
N ASP A 264 -23.73 -13.06 -17.57
CA ASP A 264 -23.28 -11.75 -18.08
C ASP A 264 -22.86 -10.80 -16.94
N SER A 265 -23.69 -10.74 -15.88
CA SER A 265 -23.43 -9.92 -14.69
C SER A 265 -22.23 -10.45 -13.88
N GLY A 266 -22.10 -11.77 -13.74
CA GLY A 266 -20.95 -12.39 -13.08
C GLY A 266 -19.63 -12.10 -13.80
N LEU A 267 -19.65 -12.13 -15.14
CA LEU A 267 -18.51 -11.80 -15.98
C LEU A 267 -18.15 -10.31 -15.92
N GLY A 268 -19.13 -9.40 -15.97
CA GLY A 268 -18.89 -7.96 -15.84
C GLY A 268 -18.24 -7.59 -14.51
N LEU A 269 -18.72 -8.19 -13.41
CA LEU A 269 -18.13 -8.04 -12.07
C LEU A 269 -16.70 -8.62 -12.00
N LEU A 270 -16.46 -9.78 -12.65
CA LEU A 270 -15.14 -10.40 -12.68
C LEU A 270 -14.14 -9.55 -13.46
N THR A 271 -14.56 -8.99 -14.60
CA THR A 271 -13.75 -8.07 -15.40
C THR A 271 -13.44 -6.78 -14.65
N ALA A 272 -14.39 -6.21 -13.89
CA ALA A 272 -14.13 -5.04 -13.05
C ALA A 272 -13.08 -5.34 -11.96
N TYR A 273 -13.21 -6.47 -11.26
CA TYR A 273 -12.25 -6.90 -10.26
C TYR A 273 -10.87 -7.19 -10.87
N GLN A 274 -10.80 -7.95 -11.96
CA GLN A 274 -9.54 -8.22 -12.70
C GLN A 274 -8.89 -6.92 -13.24
N GLY A 275 -9.70 -5.92 -13.61
CA GLY A 275 -9.24 -4.58 -13.98
C GLY A 275 -8.53 -3.87 -12.84
N CYS A 276 -9.14 -3.83 -11.64
CA CYS A 276 -8.51 -3.22 -10.47
C CYS A 276 -7.22 -3.95 -10.06
N LEU A 277 -7.23 -5.29 -10.05
CA LEU A 277 -6.03 -6.09 -9.77
C LEU A 277 -4.86 -5.73 -10.71
N LYS A 278 -5.11 -5.66 -12.01
CA LYS A 278 -4.10 -5.32 -13.01
C LYS A 278 -3.63 -3.86 -12.93
N ALA A 279 -4.53 -2.92 -12.63
CA ALA A 279 -4.22 -1.50 -12.57
C ALA A 279 -3.46 -1.08 -11.29
N VAL A 280 -3.74 -1.72 -10.15
CA VAL A 280 -3.25 -1.27 -8.83
C VAL A 280 -2.28 -2.26 -8.17
N CYS A 281 -2.60 -3.56 -8.18
CA CYS A 281 -1.89 -4.55 -7.36
C CYS A 281 -0.91 -5.46 -8.12
N LYS A 282 -0.96 -5.53 -9.46
CA LYS A 282 -0.02 -6.34 -10.27
C LYS A 282 1.47 -6.10 -9.95
N PRO A 283 1.97 -4.86 -9.73
CA PRO A 283 3.39 -4.65 -9.40
C PRO A 283 3.85 -5.33 -8.10
N LEU A 284 2.95 -5.62 -7.15
CA LEU A 284 3.26 -6.37 -5.93
C LEU A 284 3.21 -7.89 -6.18
N ALA A 285 2.26 -8.34 -6.99
CA ALA A 285 2.12 -9.75 -7.36
C ALA A 285 3.30 -10.24 -8.20
N ASP A 286 3.72 -9.44 -9.21
CA ASP A 286 4.87 -9.70 -10.07
C ASP A 286 6.19 -9.71 -9.29
N ALA A 287 6.24 -8.98 -8.16
CA ALA A 287 7.35 -9.00 -7.21
C ALA A 287 7.30 -10.16 -6.19
N GLY A 288 6.34 -11.09 -6.32
CA GLY A 288 6.15 -12.22 -5.39
C GLY A 288 5.65 -11.83 -3.99
N LYS A 289 5.28 -10.56 -3.76
CA LYS A 289 4.89 -10.02 -2.46
C LYS A 289 3.43 -10.34 -2.15
N ILE A 290 3.16 -11.61 -1.82
CA ILE A 290 1.80 -12.15 -1.63
C ILE A 290 1.01 -11.36 -0.57
N ASN A 291 1.61 -11.07 0.59
CA ASN A 291 0.90 -10.41 1.69
C ASN A 291 0.63 -8.93 1.40
N GLU A 292 1.58 -8.19 0.82
CA GLU A 292 1.34 -6.83 0.33
C GLU A 292 0.32 -6.79 -0.83
N THR A 293 0.31 -7.80 -1.70
CA THR A 293 -0.69 -7.92 -2.78
C THR A 293 -2.09 -8.07 -2.19
N MET A 294 -2.27 -8.97 -1.21
CA MET A 294 -3.55 -9.13 -0.53
C MET A 294 -3.97 -7.87 0.24
N LEU A 295 -3.03 -7.20 0.93
CA LEU A 295 -3.29 -5.91 1.57
C LEU A 295 -3.71 -4.84 0.56
N CYS A 296 -3.07 -4.80 -0.62
CA CYS A 296 -3.45 -3.92 -1.73
C CYS A 296 -4.88 -4.21 -2.22
N ILE A 297 -5.30 -5.47 -2.28
CA ILE A 297 -6.65 -5.87 -2.66
C ILE A 297 -7.68 -5.34 -1.65
N TYR A 298 -7.52 -5.62 -0.36
CA TYR A 298 -8.44 -5.15 0.68
C TYR A 298 -8.46 -3.62 0.85
N THR A 299 -7.37 -2.93 0.47
CA THR A 299 -7.28 -1.47 0.54
C THR A 299 -7.92 -0.79 -0.68
N ASN A 300 -7.61 -1.26 -1.90
CA ASN A 300 -7.90 -0.53 -3.15
C ASN A 300 -8.97 -1.19 -4.04
N CYS A 301 -9.10 -2.52 -4.02
CA CYS A 301 -9.98 -3.28 -4.90
C CYS A 301 -11.13 -3.99 -4.15
N PHE A 302 -11.32 -3.69 -2.87
CA PHE A 302 -12.32 -4.38 -2.05
C PHE A 302 -13.75 -4.14 -2.52
N LYS A 303 -14.06 -2.99 -3.13
CA LYS A 303 -15.41 -2.72 -3.64
C LYS A 303 -15.78 -3.67 -4.79
N GLU A 304 -14.84 -3.91 -5.69
CA GLU A 304 -14.97 -4.81 -6.83
C GLU A 304 -14.91 -6.27 -6.38
N GLN A 305 -14.05 -6.59 -5.39
CA GLN A 305 -14.02 -7.88 -4.70
C GLN A 305 -15.38 -8.19 -4.05
N GLN A 306 -15.90 -7.29 -3.22
CA GLN A 306 -17.19 -7.43 -2.52
C GLN A 306 -18.36 -7.57 -3.50
N ALA A 307 -18.36 -6.78 -4.59
CA ALA A 307 -19.36 -6.90 -5.63
C ALA A 307 -19.27 -8.25 -6.37
N CYS A 308 -18.07 -8.85 -6.46
CA CYS A 308 -17.86 -10.16 -7.06
C CYS A 308 -18.21 -11.34 -6.14
N THR A 309 -17.61 -11.41 -4.94
CA THR A 309 -17.66 -12.56 -4.04
C THR A 309 -18.68 -12.44 -2.91
N GLY A 310 -19.32 -11.28 -2.77
CA GLY A 310 -20.15 -10.93 -1.63
C GLY A 310 -19.34 -10.29 -0.49
N ALA A 311 -20.05 -9.73 0.48
CA ALA A 311 -19.47 -9.10 1.67
C ALA A 311 -19.23 -10.14 2.78
N GLY A 312 -17.96 -10.49 3.01
CA GLY A 312 -17.56 -11.20 4.21
C GLY A 312 -17.76 -10.36 5.48
N THR A 313 -17.95 -11.03 6.61
CA THR A 313 -18.19 -10.41 7.93
C THR A 313 -17.15 -10.76 8.98
N ALA A 314 -16.22 -11.68 8.68
CA ALA A 314 -15.22 -12.13 9.62
C ALA A 314 -14.20 -11.03 9.94
N GLY A 315 -13.86 -10.88 11.23
CA GLY A 315 -12.75 -10.06 11.70
C GLY A 315 -11.40 -10.76 11.52
N CYS A 316 -10.29 -10.05 11.74
CA CYS A 316 -8.94 -10.59 11.51
C CYS A 316 -8.69 -11.92 12.26
N LYS A 317 -9.11 -12.07 13.52
CA LYS A 317 -8.95 -13.33 14.25
C LYS A 317 -9.58 -14.52 13.51
N GLN A 318 -10.83 -14.36 13.05
CA GLN A 318 -11.58 -15.41 12.37
C GLN A 318 -10.97 -15.76 11.01
N LEU A 319 -10.47 -14.77 10.27
CA LEU A 319 -9.68 -14.98 9.06
C LEU A 319 -8.40 -15.76 9.38
N SER A 320 -7.65 -15.38 10.42
CA SER A 320 -6.43 -16.08 10.83
C SER A 320 -6.67 -17.51 11.31
N ASP A 321 -7.71 -17.74 12.11
CA ASP A 321 -8.13 -19.06 12.58
C ASP A 321 -8.48 -19.97 11.38
N CYS A 322 -9.19 -19.42 10.39
CA CYS A 322 -9.53 -20.12 9.14
C CYS A 322 -8.28 -20.44 8.30
N MET A 323 -7.42 -19.45 8.08
CA MET A 323 -6.18 -19.61 7.31
C MET A 323 -5.22 -20.63 7.92
N ALA A 324 -5.11 -20.67 9.25
CA ALA A 324 -4.34 -21.68 9.97
C ALA A 324 -4.89 -23.10 9.77
N GLY A 325 -6.22 -23.25 9.63
CA GLY A 325 -6.87 -24.51 9.34
C GLY A 325 -6.69 -25.02 7.90
N CYS A 326 -6.24 -24.18 6.95
CA CYS A 326 -6.22 -24.54 5.53
C CYS A 326 -5.09 -25.48 5.09
N GLY A 327 -4.02 -25.65 5.87
CA GLY A 327 -2.92 -26.57 5.54
C GLY A 327 -2.29 -26.35 4.15
N GLY A 328 -2.26 -25.10 3.67
CA GLY A 328 -1.76 -24.75 2.33
C GLY A 328 -2.79 -24.81 1.19
N SER A 329 -3.99 -25.38 1.40
CA SER A 329 -5.02 -25.49 0.37
C SER A 329 -5.45 -24.11 -0.17
N GLY A 330 -5.28 -23.91 -1.48
CA GLY A 330 -5.68 -22.68 -2.18
C GLY A 330 -7.19 -22.45 -2.20
N THR A 331 -7.99 -23.53 -2.24
CA THR A 331 -9.46 -23.45 -2.26
C THR A 331 -9.99 -23.04 -0.88
N CYS A 332 -9.39 -23.56 0.19
CA CYS A 332 -9.63 -23.11 1.56
C CYS A 332 -9.16 -21.67 1.77
N THR A 333 -7.95 -21.32 1.32
CA THR A 333 -7.39 -19.95 1.40
C THR A 333 -8.32 -18.93 0.75
N THR A 334 -8.87 -19.25 -0.42
CA THR A 334 -9.86 -18.42 -1.12
C THR A 334 -11.16 -18.30 -0.30
N SER A 335 -11.64 -19.40 0.26
CA SER A 335 -12.86 -19.43 1.09
C SER A 335 -12.72 -18.59 2.37
N CYS A 336 -11.56 -18.66 3.05
CA CYS A 336 -11.26 -17.81 4.21
C CYS A 336 -11.22 -16.32 3.83
N ASN A 337 -10.72 -15.99 2.64
CA ASN A 337 -10.73 -14.62 2.15
C ASN A 337 -12.14 -14.12 1.79
N THR A 338 -13.00 -14.94 1.18
CA THR A 338 -14.37 -14.49 0.85
C THR A 338 -15.26 -14.31 2.07
N MET A 339 -14.99 -14.99 3.19
CA MET A 339 -15.68 -14.72 4.46
C MET A 339 -15.16 -13.48 5.23
N ALA A 340 -14.03 -12.88 4.82
CA ALA A 340 -13.42 -11.74 5.50
C ALA A 340 -14.15 -10.41 5.23
N SER A 341 -14.34 -9.61 6.29
CA SER A 341 -14.69 -8.20 6.16
C SER A 341 -13.50 -7.38 5.65
N GLN A 342 -13.74 -6.20 5.06
CA GLN A 342 -12.65 -5.33 4.58
C GLN A 342 -11.63 -5.04 5.68
N GLN A 343 -12.11 -4.62 6.85
CA GLN A 343 -11.26 -4.31 8.00
C GLN A 343 -10.53 -5.55 8.51
N GLY A 344 -11.21 -6.71 8.59
CA GLY A 344 -10.59 -7.97 8.97
C GLY A 344 -9.47 -8.42 8.03
N GLY A 345 -9.65 -8.24 6.72
CA GLY A 345 -8.64 -8.51 5.70
C GLY A 345 -7.46 -7.53 5.75
N MET A 346 -7.73 -6.22 5.83
CA MET A 346 -6.69 -5.19 5.96
C MET A 346 -5.83 -5.39 7.21
N ASP A 347 -6.45 -5.69 8.36
CA ASP A 347 -5.70 -5.87 9.61
C ASP A 347 -4.91 -7.19 9.63
N TYR A 348 -5.46 -8.27 9.04
CA TYR A 348 -4.74 -9.55 8.90
C TYR A 348 -3.54 -9.45 7.98
N TYR A 349 -3.72 -8.96 6.75
CA TYR A 349 -2.62 -8.83 5.80
C TYR A 349 -1.65 -7.70 6.17
N GLY A 350 -2.12 -6.65 6.84
CA GLY A 350 -1.25 -5.65 7.47
C GLY A 350 -0.36 -6.22 8.57
N LEU A 351 -0.89 -7.14 9.40
CA LEU A 351 -0.09 -7.89 10.37
C LEU A 351 0.91 -8.82 9.68
N LEU A 352 0.49 -9.59 8.66
CA LEU A 352 1.40 -10.48 7.93
C LEU A 352 2.53 -9.72 7.23
N THR A 353 2.23 -8.67 6.47
CA THR A 353 3.23 -7.79 5.86
C THR A 353 4.18 -7.20 6.90
N CYS A 354 3.70 -6.84 8.10
CA CYS A 354 4.57 -6.40 9.17
C CYS A 354 5.50 -7.53 9.66
N ILE A 355 4.99 -8.74 9.84
CA ILE A 355 5.79 -9.91 10.25
C ILE A 355 6.86 -10.22 9.20
N ASP A 356 6.53 -10.16 7.92
CA ASP A 356 7.48 -10.43 6.82
C ASP A 356 8.62 -9.40 6.77
N ASN A 357 8.34 -8.13 7.09
CA ASN A 357 9.32 -7.05 7.02
C ASN A 357 10.12 -6.84 8.33
N ILE A 358 9.54 -7.10 9.50
CA ILE A 358 10.19 -6.88 10.82
C ILE A 358 10.72 -8.18 11.43
N CYS A 359 10.05 -9.31 11.20
CA CYS A 359 10.35 -10.61 11.81
C CYS A 359 10.95 -11.62 10.81
N ALA A 360 11.50 -11.13 9.70
CA ALA A 360 12.13 -11.93 8.65
C ALA A 360 13.16 -12.93 9.22
N GLY A 361 13.10 -14.18 8.74
CA GLY A 361 14.02 -15.26 9.16
C GLY A 361 13.75 -15.86 10.54
N LEU A 362 12.86 -15.28 11.36
CA LEU A 362 12.42 -15.90 12.62
C LEU A 362 11.36 -16.97 12.35
N GLN A 363 11.32 -18.00 13.20
CA GLN A 363 10.30 -19.05 13.16
C GLN A 363 9.73 -19.35 14.55
N GLY A 364 8.56 -20.01 14.59
CA GLY A 364 7.96 -20.54 15.82
C GLY A 364 7.74 -19.49 16.92
N SER A 365 8.14 -19.81 18.15
CA SER A 365 7.97 -18.92 19.31
C SER A 365 8.77 -17.61 19.20
N ALA A 366 9.88 -17.58 18.47
CA ALA A 366 10.65 -16.36 18.22
C ALA A 366 9.90 -15.42 17.25
N GLN A 367 9.34 -15.97 16.17
CA GLN A 367 8.51 -15.21 15.23
C GLN A 367 7.24 -14.68 15.90
N LEU A 368 6.58 -15.51 16.71
CA LEU A 368 5.41 -15.12 17.51
C LEU A 368 5.75 -13.98 18.48
N SER A 369 6.86 -14.10 19.21
CA SER A 369 7.33 -13.06 20.14
C SER A 369 7.62 -11.74 19.41
N CYS A 370 8.23 -11.81 18.23
CA CYS A 370 8.48 -10.63 17.40
C CYS A 370 7.18 -10.01 16.86
N ALA A 371 6.24 -10.82 16.35
CA ALA A 371 4.94 -10.37 15.86
C ALA A 371 4.13 -9.61 16.93
N GLN A 372 4.15 -10.10 18.17
CA GLN A 372 3.46 -9.48 19.30
C GLN A 372 4.09 -8.14 19.73
N GLN A 373 5.37 -7.90 19.43
CA GLN A 373 6.13 -6.74 19.91
C GLN A 373 6.39 -5.72 18.79
N GLY A 374 7.10 -6.13 17.74
CA GLY A 374 7.40 -5.28 16.58
C GLY A 374 6.15 -4.94 15.75
N CYS A 375 5.20 -5.87 15.68
CA CYS A 375 3.94 -5.69 14.94
C CYS A 375 2.72 -5.46 15.84
N LYS A 376 2.94 -4.97 17.08
CA LYS A 376 1.91 -4.77 18.10
C LYS A 376 0.64 -4.06 17.59
N GLY A 377 0.78 -3.02 16.76
CA GLY A 377 -0.35 -2.27 16.20
C GLY A 377 -1.25 -3.06 15.24
N GLY A 378 -0.73 -4.11 14.57
CA GLY A 378 -1.54 -5.08 13.84
C GLY A 378 -2.02 -6.22 14.74
N TRP A 379 -1.15 -6.69 15.63
CA TRP A 379 -1.44 -7.78 16.56
C TRP A 379 -2.63 -7.46 17.47
N ASP A 380 -2.65 -6.28 18.08
CA ASP A 380 -3.69 -5.85 19.02
C ASP A 380 -5.07 -5.69 18.34
N LYS A 381 -5.12 -5.37 17.04
CA LYS A 381 -6.36 -5.38 16.27
C LYS A 381 -6.84 -6.80 15.96
N CYS A 382 -5.89 -7.69 15.66
CA CYS A 382 -6.17 -9.04 15.21
C CYS A 382 -6.59 -10.00 16.33
N TYR A 383 -5.95 -9.91 17.49
CA TYR A 383 -6.17 -10.83 18.61
C TYR A 383 -6.75 -10.13 19.85
N GLY A 384 -7.10 -8.86 19.73
CA GLY A 384 -7.24 -7.95 20.87
C GLY A 384 -5.87 -7.58 21.44
N SER A 385 -5.83 -6.55 22.27
CA SER A 385 -4.71 -6.36 23.20
C SER A 385 -4.69 -7.57 24.14
N GLY A 386 -3.81 -8.53 23.86
CA GLY A 386 -3.71 -9.77 24.62
C GLY A 386 -3.39 -9.52 26.10
N PRO A 387 -3.51 -10.55 26.97
CA PRO A 387 -2.95 -10.46 28.32
C PRO A 387 -1.48 -10.05 28.18
N ALA A 388 -1.10 -8.94 28.82
CA ALA A 388 0.18 -8.31 28.57
C ALA A 388 1.32 -9.30 28.82
N LEU A 389 2.20 -9.45 27.83
CA LEU A 389 3.21 -10.53 27.76
C LEU A 389 4.12 -10.54 28.99
N TYR A 390 4.32 -9.37 29.58
CA TYR A 390 5.15 -9.16 30.75
C TYR A 390 4.27 -8.70 31.92
N SER A 391 3.81 -9.68 32.70
CA SER A 391 3.15 -9.48 33.99
C SER A 391 4.03 -8.74 35.00
N THR A 392 5.34 -8.95 34.95
CA THR A 392 6.33 -8.44 35.93
C THR A 392 7.37 -7.52 35.28
N CYS A 393 8.01 -6.68 36.08
CA CYS A 393 9.12 -5.82 35.60
C CYS A 393 10.31 -6.65 35.12
N LEU A 394 10.68 -7.73 35.82
CA LEU A 394 11.77 -8.63 35.43
C LEU A 394 11.59 -9.16 34.01
N GLN A 395 10.37 -9.47 33.59
CA GLN A 395 10.07 -9.90 32.22
C GLN A 395 10.30 -8.77 31.19
N ILE A 396 9.91 -7.52 31.50
CA ILE A 396 10.25 -6.36 30.67
C ILE A 396 11.78 -6.17 30.60
N ALA A 397 12.48 -6.25 31.73
CA ALA A 397 13.93 -6.05 31.80
C ALA A 397 14.70 -7.14 31.01
N GLN A 398 14.26 -8.40 31.09
CA GLN A 398 14.80 -9.51 30.29
C GLN A 398 14.54 -9.35 28.79
N CYS A 399 13.45 -8.68 28.41
CA CYS A 399 13.21 -8.29 27.02
C CYS A 399 14.16 -7.15 26.61
N GLN A 400 14.24 -6.08 27.40
CA GLN A 400 15.12 -4.92 27.12
C GLN A 400 16.60 -5.32 27.04
N GLY A 401 17.06 -6.27 27.86
CA GLY A 401 18.42 -6.80 27.80
C GLY A 401 18.76 -7.51 26.48
N LYS A 402 17.77 -7.99 25.72
CA LYS A 402 17.96 -8.59 24.39
C LYS A 402 17.99 -7.57 23.24
N CYS A 403 17.63 -6.31 23.51
CA CYS A 403 17.59 -5.25 22.50
C CYS A 403 18.98 -4.70 22.11
N SER A 404 20.07 -5.13 22.76
CA SER A 404 21.44 -4.69 22.45
C SER A 404 21.66 -3.17 22.42
N GLY A 405 20.85 -2.41 23.16
CA GLY A 405 20.87 -0.93 23.20
C GLY A 405 19.85 -0.24 22.29
N ASP A 406 19.09 -0.96 21.45
CA ASP A 406 18.02 -0.38 20.64
C ASP A 406 16.89 0.17 21.53
N VAL A 407 16.75 1.51 21.52
CA VAL A 407 15.75 2.27 22.28
C VAL A 407 14.32 2.02 21.79
N THR A 408 14.13 1.67 20.51
CA THR A 408 12.83 1.34 19.91
C THR A 408 12.38 -0.03 20.40
N CYS A 409 13.27 -1.03 20.31
CA CYS A 409 13.04 -2.36 20.89
C CYS A 409 12.78 -2.26 22.40
N ALA A 410 13.58 -1.49 23.14
CA ALA A 410 13.41 -1.34 24.59
C ALA A 410 12.09 -0.66 24.98
N LYS A 411 11.58 0.27 24.16
CA LYS A 411 10.23 0.84 24.30
C LYS A 411 9.13 -0.17 23.98
N ALA A 412 9.28 -0.98 22.93
CA ALA A 412 8.33 -2.03 22.59
C ALA A 412 8.23 -3.09 23.71
N CYS A 413 9.36 -3.53 24.26
CA CYS A 413 9.42 -4.39 25.44
C CYS A 413 8.60 -3.82 26.61
N LYS A 414 8.77 -2.53 26.94
CA LYS A 414 7.99 -1.91 28.01
C LYS A 414 6.50 -1.83 27.67
N ALA A 415 6.14 -1.41 26.46
CA ALA A 415 4.76 -1.28 26.00
C ALA A 415 4.00 -2.63 25.90
N ALA A 416 4.71 -3.76 25.92
CA ALA A 416 4.13 -5.10 25.96
C ALA A 416 3.82 -5.62 27.39
N GLY A 417 4.25 -4.91 28.44
CA GLY A 417 3.99 -5.29 29.84
C GLY A 417 2.72 -4.67 30.44
N THR A 418 2.28 -5.18 31.60
CA THR A 418 1.12 -4.64 32.34
C THR A 418 1.39 -3.21 32.82
N ALA A 419 0.34 -2.43 33.09
CA ALA A 419 0.49 -1.09 33.66
C ALA A 419 1.28 -1.11 35.00
N ALA A 420 1.12 -2.17 35.80
CA ALA A 420 1.89 -2.38 37.03
C ALA A 420 3.38 -2.64 36.74
N ALA A 421 3.70 -3.55 35.80
CA ALA A 421 5.07 -3.84 35.40
C ALA A 421 5.76 -2.61 34.76
N GLN A 422 5.03 -1.84 33.95
CA GLN A 422 5.51 -0.58 33.37
C GLN A 422 5.84 0.45 34.44
N ALA A 423 4.98 0.61 35.46
CA ALA A 423 5.21 1.52 36.58
C ALA A 423 6.39 1.07 37.45
N ALA A 424 6.57 -0.24 37.67
CA ALA A 424 7.72 -0.78 38.38
C ALA A 424 9.04 -0.52 37.63
N VAL A 425 9.07 -0.70 36.30
CA VAL A 425 10.23 -0.33 35.45
C VAL A 425 10.51 1.17 35.54
N ASP A 426 9.50 2.03 35.49
CA ASP A 426 9.70 3.49 35.59
C ASP A 426 10.21 3.91 36.97
N ALA A 427 9.70 3.33 38.06
CA ALA A 427 10.20 3.56 39.41
C ALA A 427 11.67 3.13 39.53
N PHE A 428 12.01 1.94 39.03
CA PHE A 428 13.37 1.42 39.01
C PHE A 428 14.34 2.30 38.21
N VAL A 429 13.97 2.70 36.98
CA VAL A 429 14.77 3.61 36.14
C VAL A 429 14.93 4.96 36.82
N THR A 430 13.85 5.53 37.37
CA THR A 430 13.89 6.83 38.08
C THR A 430 14.81 6.78 39.30
N CYS A 431 14.76 5.70 40.09
CA CYS A 431 15.66 5.54 41.22
C CYS A 431 17.11 5.33 40.78
N ARG A 432 17.37 4.43 39.82
CA ARG A 432 18.70 4.17 39.26
C ARG A 432 19.35 5.47 38.76
N ASP A 433 18.62 6.27 37.98
CA ASP A 433 19.19 7.47 37.38
C ASP A 433 19.33 8.61 38.41
N GLY A 434 18.36 8.75 39.33
CA GLY A 434 18.37 9.78 40.37
C GLY A 434 19.26 9.50 41.60
N LYS A 435 19.62 8.24 41.87
CA LYS A 435 20.49 7.84 42.99
C LYS A 435 21.86 7.32 42.55
N CYS A 436 21.91 6.64 41.41
CA CYS A 436 23.07 5.89 40.94
C CYS A 436 23.58 6.34 39.56
N GLY A 437 23.05 7.42 38.97
CA GLY A 437 23.42 7.88 37.62
C GLY A 437 24.93 8.09 37.40
N THR A 438 25.68 8.47 38.44
CA THR A 438 27.16 8.59 38.41
C THR A 438 27.88 7.23 38.33
N TYR A 439 27.29 6.16 38.84
CA TYR A 439 27.83 4.79 38.85
C TYR A 439 27.27 3.93 37.69
N CYS A 440 26.08 4.29 37.18
CA CYS A 440 25.32 3.58 36.15
C CYS A 440 25.39 4.24 34.75
N THR A 441 26.37 5.13 34.51
CA THR A 441 26.63 5.72 33.16
C THR A 441 26.83 4.66 32.07
N ASN A 442 27.26 3.46 32.46
CA ASN A 442 27.11 2.23 31.70
C ASN A 442 26.34 1.24 32.59
N PRO A 443 25.24 0.60 32.13
CA PRO A 443 24.50 -0.39 32.94
C PRO A 443 25.35 -1.63 33.30
N ASN A 444 26.40 -1.93 32.52
CA ASN A 444 27.35 -3.00 32.79
C ASN A 444 28.53 -2.56 33.69
N SER A 445 28.46 -1.35 34.27
CA SER A 445 29.43 -0.87 35.27
C SER A 445 29.39 -1.76 36.52
N PRO A 446 30.53 -2.28 37.01
CA PRO A 446 30.56 -3.11 38.21
C PRO A 446 30.10 -2.37 39.48
N ASN A 447 30.07 -1.03 39.45
CA ASN A 447 29.59 -0.20 40.55
C ASN A 447 28.08 0.11 40.46
N CYS A 448 27.41 -0.20 39.34
CA CYS A 448 26.00 0.12 39.15
C CYS A 448 25.09 -0.77 40.02
N MET A 449 25.24 -2.09 39.96
CA MET A 449 24.42 -3.02 40.74
C MET A 449 24.55 -2.83 42.26
N PRO A 450 25.77 -2.72 42.85
CA PRO A 450 25.91 -2.43 44.28
C PRO A 450 25.25 -1.11 44.70
N CYS A 451 25.24 -0.10 43.84
CA CYS A 451 24.53 1.15 44.11
C CYS A 451 23.01 0.95 44.09
N VAL A 452 22.48 0.23 43.09
CA VAL A 452 21.05 -0.09 42.97
C VAL A 452 20.56 -0.94 44.15
N GLU A 453 21.35 -1.93 44.59
CA GLU A 453 21.05 -2.78 45.76
C GLU A 453 21.02 -1.99 47.07
N ILE A 454 21.84 -0.95 47.22
CA ILE A 454 21.88 -0.10 48.43
C ILE A 454 20.77 0.97 48.42
N TYR A 455 20.56 1.66 47.30
CA TYR A 455 19.73 2.87 47.24
C TYR A 455 18.37 2.71 46.56
N CYS A 456 18.13 1.59 45.85
CA CYS A 456 16.91 1.30 45.09
C CYS A 456 16.38 -0.11 45.37
N SER A 457 16.61 -0.62 46.59
CA SER A 457 16.23 -1.98 47.00
C SER A 457 14.72 -2.23 46.99
N ASN A 458 13.90 -1.22 47.27
CA ASN A 458 12.44 -1.33 47.21
C ASN A 458 11.96 -1.48 45.76
N GLU A 459 12.52 -0.69 44.85
CA GLU A 459 12.22 -0.71 43.42
C GLU A 459 12.75 -1.98 42.76
N LEU A 460 13.94 -2.45 43.16
CA LEU A 460 14.52 -3.72 42.73
C LEU A 460 13.67 -4.91 43.22
N ALA A 461 13.22 -4.90 44.48
CA ALA A 461 12.32 -5.91 45.01
C ALA A 461 10.97 -5.90 44.28
N ALA A 462 10.35 -4.73 44.10
CA ALA A 462 9.13 -4.56 43.32
C ALA A 462 9.32 -4.94 41.83
N CYS A 463 10.56 -4.95 41.33
CA CYS A 463 10.87 -5.45 40.00
C CYS A 463 11.11 -6.96 39.90
N SER A 464 11.43 -7.61 41.02
CA SER A 464 11.69 -9.06 41.11
C SER A 464 10.45 -9.93 41.32
N ILE A 465 9.30 -9.31 41.59
CA ILE A 465 7.97 -9.92 41.82
C ILE A 465 7.16 -9.88 40.52
#